data_AF-A0A2T4VIU0-F1
#
_entry.id   AF-A0A2T4VIU0-F1
#
_cell.length_a   1.000
_cell.length_b   1.000
_cell.length_c   1.000
_cell.angle_alpha   90.00
_cell.angle_beta   90.00
_cell.angle_gamma   90.00
#
_symmetry.space_group_name_H-M   'P 1'
#
loop_
_entity.id
_entity.type
_entity.pdbx_description
1 polymer ?
#
loop_
_entity_poly.entity_id
_entity_poly.type
_entity_poly.pdbx_seq_one_letter_code
_entity_poly.pdbx_strand_id
1 'polypeptide(L)'
;MTDEFFLFSSKPEDGSVFANQVKEWRQEWSAPFKDLLVFAKEQALAYYYATVPKLADEQGIQPVVNVDTYEDLYALPIASSVDRFFDTYSRSLERQVELIREEAEFNARLEAEFGPPAPGSLRELLSAQTPRITFPWEVPDLIARDEPLVKLLRAGRFDFLMEGNKDAQEWVGKVLAAAST
;
A
#
# COMPACT_ATOMS: atom_id res chain seq x y z
N MET A 1 -15.73 4.86 -6.62
CA MET A 1 -15.81 3.76 -5.64
C MET A 1 -14.82 4.13 -4.55
N THR A 2 -15.28 4.51 -3.36
CA THR A 2 -14.39 4.84 -2.25
C THR A 2 -13.76 3.55 -1.76
N ASP A 3 -12.47 3.37 -2.02
CA ASP A 3 -11.71 2.32 -1.38
C ASP A 3 -11.60 2.65 0.11
N GLU A 4 -12.48 2.03 0.89
CA GLU A 4 -12.47 2.16 2.33
C GLU A 4 -11.31 1.29 2.87
N PHE A 5 -10.33 1.96 3.48
CA PHE A 5 -9.28 1.32 4.25
C PHE A 5 -9.86 0.84 5.58
N PHE A 6 -9.89 -0.47 5.80
CA PHE A 6 -10.39 -1.04 7.04
C PHE A 6 -9.23 -1.39 7.95
N LEU A 7 -9.05 -0.59 9.00
CA LEU A 7 -8.34 -1.04 10.18
C LEU A 7 -9.28 -1.88 11.03
N PHE A 8 -8.81 -3.01 11.55
CA PHE A 8 -9.57 -3.70 12.58
C PHE A 8 -9.74 -2.79 13.81
N SER A 9 -10.98 -2.44 14.12
CA SER A 9 -11.31 -1.88 15.43
C SER A 9 -11.35 -3.02 16.43
N SER A 10 -10.49 -2.97 17.45
CA SER A 10 -10.60 -3.82 18.63
C SER A 10 -11.81 -3.39 19.46
N LYS A 11 -13.04 -3.51 18.95
CA LYS A 11 -14.17 -3.59 19.87
C LYS A 11 -14.01 -4.90 20.64
N PRO A 12 -14.09 -4.88 21.98
CA PRO A 12 -13.78 -6.02 22.82
C PRO A 12 -14.95 -7.00 22.81
N GLU A 13 -15.21 -7.62 21.66
CA GLU A 13 -16.05 -8.79 21.58
C GLU A 13 -15.16 -9.95 21.16
N ASP A 14 -14.43 -10.42 22.16
CA ASP A 14 -13.64 -11.66 22.19
C ASP A 14 -12.50 -11.77 21.15
N GLY A 15 -11.26 -11.92 21.63
CA GLY A 15 -10.09 -12.11 20.77
C GLY A 15 -10.17 -13.34 19.86
N SER A 16 -11.09 -14.27 20.14
CA SER A 16 -11.43 -15.41 19.30
C SER A 16 -12.01 -15.01 17.94
N VAL A 17 -12.76 -13.90 17.85
CA VAL A 17 -13.35 -13.41 16.60
C VAL A 17 -12.27 -12.92 15.65
N PHE A 18 -11.26 -12.20 16.17
CA PHE A 18 -10.11 -11.76 15.38
C PHE A 18 -9.32 -12.94 14.81
N ALA A 19 -9.00 -13.92 15.66
CA ALA A 19 -8.26 -15.11 15.23
C ALA A 19 -9.02 -15.90 14.15
N ASN A 20 -10.35 -16.00 14.27
CA ASN A 20 -11.19 -16.66 13.28
C ASN A 20 -11.29 -15.87 11.96
N GLN A 21 -11.48 -14.55 12.02
CA GLN A 21 -11.58 -13.72 10.82
C GLN A 21 -10.26 -13.68 10.02
N VAL A 22 -9.12 -13.55 10.72
CA VAL A 22 -7.79 -13.60 10.10
C VAL A 22 -7.47 -14.99 9.56
N LYS A 23 -8.04 -16.05 10.16
CA LYS A 23 -7.94 -17.42 9.63
C LYS A 23 -8.80 -17.61 8.38
N GLU A 24 -10.00 -17.05 8.33
CA GLU A 24 -10.87 -17.07 7.15
C GLU A 24 -10.22 -16.34 5.96
N TRP A 25 -9.68 -15.14 6.18
CA TRP A 25 -9.06 -14.36 5.09
C TRP A 25 -7.80 -15.01 4.51
N ARG A 26 -7.12 -15.84 5.31
CA ARG A 26 -5.91 -16.55 4.91
C ARG A 26 -6.15 -18.04 4.66
N GLN A 27 -7.42 -18.48 4.55
CA GLN A 27 -7.76 -19.90 4.46
C GLN A 27 -7.08 -20.59 3.27
N GLU A 28 -6.89 -19.86 2.18
CA GLU A 28 -6.28 -20.35 0.94
C GLU A 28 -4.78 -20.01 0.82
N TRP A 29 -4.22 -19.28 1.79
CA TRP A 29 -2.83 -18.84 1.72
C TRP A 29 -1.90 -20.01 2.04
N SER A 30 -0.97 -20.29 1.12
CA SER A 30 0.08 -21.26 1.33
C SER A 30 1.18 -20.70 2.25
N ALA A 31 2.06 -21.58 2.74
CA ALA A 31 3.30 -21.10 3.33
C ALA A 31 4.14 -20.41 2.23
N PRO A 32 4.81 -19.29 2.53
CA PRO A 32 5.03 -18.67 3.85
C PRO A 32 3.94 -17.68 4.31
N PHE A 33 2.98 -17.32 3.45
CA PHE A 33 2.00 -16.25 3.70
C PHE A 33 1.03 -16.56 4.85
N LYS A 34 0.71 -17.84 5.09
CA LYS A 34 -0.12 -18.27 6.21
C LYS A 34 0.41 -17.90 7.60
N ASP A 35 1.69 -17.53 7.71
CA ASP A 35 2.34 -17.16 8.97
C ASP A 35 2.33 -15.63 9.23
N LEU A 36 1.82 -14.83 8.29
CA LEU A 36 1.71 -13.36 8.38
C LEU A 36 0.51 -12.93 9.22
N LEU A 37 0.63 -11.87 10.04
CA LEU A 37 -0.50 -11.39 10.85
C LEU A 37 -1.20 -10.21 10.16
N VAL A 38 -2.36 -10.46 9.56
CA VAL A 38 -3.15 -9.43 8.86
C VAL A 38 -3.84 -8.51 9.88
N PHE A 39 -3.72 -7.20 9.68
CA PHE A 39 -4.33 -6.18 10.54
C PHE A 39 -5.17 -5.14 9.79
N ALA A 40 -5.08 -5.09 8.46
CA ALA A 40 -5.94 -4.24 7.64
C ALA A 40 -6.14 -4.85 6.23
N LYS A 41 -7.16 -4.37 5.53
CA LYS A 41 -7.40 -4.66 4.11
C LYS A 41 -8.07 -3.49 3.40
N GLU A 42 -7.93 -3.44 2.08
CA GLU A 42 -8.69 -2.54 1.22
C GLU A 42 -9.97 -3.26 0.76
N GLN A 43 -11.14 -2.62 0.81
CA GLN A 43 -12.41 -3.35 0.69
C GLN A 43 -12.74 -3.81 -0.74
N ALA A 44 -12.41 -3.00 -1.75
CA ALA A 44 -12.74 -3.32 -3.15
C ALA A 44 -11.62 -4.08 -3.87
N LEU A 45 -10.45 -4.22 -3.24
CA LEU A 45 -9.26 -4.83 -3.82
C LEU A 45 -8.81 -6.01 -2.96
N ALA A 46 -8.18 -7.01 -3.59
CA ALA A 46 -7.65 -8.19 -2.88
C ALA A 46 -6.30 -7.87 -2.18
N TYR A 47 -6.20 -6.69 -1.58
CA TYR A 47 -5.00 -6.17 -0.92
C TYR A 47 -5.14 -6.22 0.59
N TYR A 48 -4.17 -6.87 1.23
CA TYR A 48 -4.10 -7.03 2.67
C TYR A 48 -2.83 -6.37 3.21
N TYR A 49 -2.89 -5.90 4.45
CA TYR A 49 -1.72 -5.40 5.17
C TYR A 49 -1.45 -6.31 6.36
N ALA A 50 -0.22 -6.79 6.45
CA ALA A 50 0.16 -7.79 7.44
C ALA A 50 1.54 -7.52 8.03
N THR A 51 1.76 -7.93 9.28
CA THR A 51 3.10 -7.96 9.86
C THR A 51 3.81 -9.28 9.54
N VAL A 52 5.14 -9.28 9.62
CA VAL A 52 6.00 -10.46 9.41
C VAL A 52 6.68 -10.86 10.73
N PRO A 53 6.06 -11.70 11.58
CA PRO A 53 6.63 -12.09 12.88
C PRO A 53 8.04 -12.68 12.82
N LYS A 54 8.35 -13.44 11.76
CA LYS A 54 9.67 -14.07 11.56
C LYS A 54 10.80 -13.05 11.38
N LEU A 55 10.48 -11.81 11.05
CA LEU A 55 11.43 -10.72 10.85
C LEU A 55 11.38 -9.67 11.97
N ALA A 56 10.79 -10.01 13.12
CA ALA A 56 10.82 -9.15 14.29
C ALA A 56 12.27 -8.81 14.70
N ASP A 57 12.51 -7.57 15.10
CA ASP A 57 13.79 -7.16 15.69
C ASP A 57 13.94 -7.64 17.15
N GLU A 58 15.04 -7.26 17.80
CA GLU A 58 15.34 -7.63 19.19
C GLU A 58 14.30 -7.10 20.19
N GLN A 59 13.59 -6.03 19.82
CA GLN A 59 12.51 -5.42 20.61
C GLN A 59 11.14 -6.01 20.27
N GLY A 60 11.07 -6.94 19.32
CA GLY A 60 9.83 -7.58 18.86
C GLY A 60 9.04 -6.75 17.84
N ILE A 61 9.61 -5.68 17.30
CA ILE A 61 8.95 -4.84 16.28
C ILE A 61 8.98 -5.58 14.94
N GLN A 62 7.79 -5.77 14.37
CA GLN A 62 7.61 -6.53 13.14
C GLN A 62 7.43 -5.61 11.94
N PRO A 63 8.11 -5.89 10.80
CA PRO A 63 7.87 -5.14 9.59
C PRO A 63 6.51 -5.47 8.98
N VAL A 64 6.03 -4.57 8.14
CA VAL A 64 4.73 -4.62 7.47
C VAL A 64 4.91 -4.88 5.98
N VAL A 65 4.04 -5.72 5.44
CA VAL A 65 3.92 -6.02 4.02
C VAL A 65 2.52 -5.71 3.50
N ASN A 66 2.44 -5.31 2.23
CA ASN A 66 1.21 -5.31 1.43
C ASN A 66 1.15 -6.63 0.65
N VAL A 67 0.11 -7.43 0.87
CA VAL A 67 -0.09 -8.74 0.23
C VAL A 67 -1.11 -8.58 -0.87
N ASP A 68 -0.74 -8.98 -2.08
CA ASP A 68 -1.64 -9.10 -3.22
C ASP A 68 -2.10 -10.55 -3.33
N THR A 69 -3.41 -10.76 -3.46
CA THR A 69 -4.01 -12.08 -3.65
C THR A 69 -4.87 -12.17 -4.92
N TYR A 70 -4.81 -11.17 -5.81
CA TYR A 70 -5.67 -11.10 -6.99
C TYR A 70 -5.13 -11.93 -8.18
N GLU A 71 -3.85 -11.75 -8.53
CA GLU A 71 -3.24 -12.49 -9.65
C GLU A 71 -2.30 -13.59 -9.14
N ASP A 72 -1.21 -13.19 -8.48
CA ASP A 72 -0.23 -14.07 -7.86
C ASP A 72 -0.12 -13.72 -6.37
N LEU A 73 0.09 -14.73 -5.52
CA LEU A 73 0.29 -14.51 -4.09
C LEU A 73 1.73 -14.05 -3.83
N TYR A 74 1.93 -12.75 -3.65
CA TYR A 74 3.20 -12.14 -3.25
C TYR A 74 2.96 -11.03 -2.23
N ALA A 75 4.03 -10.59 -1.56
CA ALA A 75 3.93 -9.47 -0.63
C ALA A 75 5.07 -8.47 -0.77
N LEU A 76 4.71 -7.19 -0.86
CA LEU A 76 5.64 -6.07 -0.90
C LEU A 76 5.98 -5.59 0.51
N PRO A 77 7.26 -5.50 0.88
CA PRO A 77 7.69 -4.87 2.13
C PRO A 77 7.51 -3.36 2.07
N ILE A 78 6.64 -2.80 2.93
CA ILE A 78 6.22 -1.40 2.85
C ILE A 78 6.59 -0.55 4.07
N ALA A 79 6.90 -1.15 5.22
CA ALA A 79 7.36 -0.43 6.41
C ALA A 79 8.10 -1.35 7.39
N SER A 80 8.97 -0.79 8.22
CA SER A 80 9.68 -1.53 9.28
C SER A 80 8.82 -1.77 10.52
N SER A 81 7.71 -1.06 10.67
CA SER A 81 6.76 -1.20 11.76
C SER A 81 5.37 -0.70 11.34
N VAL A 82 4.35 -1.01 12.16
CA VAL A 82 2.99 -0.49 11.97
C VAL A 82 2.94 1.04 12.09
N ASP A 83 3.72 1.64 13.00
CA ASP A 83 3.78 3.10 13.13
C ASP A 83 4.38 3.75 11.88
N ARG A 84 5.45 3.15 11.33
CA ARG A 84 6.06 3.62 10.07
C ARG A 84 5.14 3.45 8.88
N PHE A 85 4.35 2.38 8.87
CA PHE A 85 3.30 2.18 7.87
C PHE A 85 2.29 3.34 7.92
N PHE A 86 1.76 3.69 9.08
CA PHE A 86 0.79 4.78 9.20
C PHE A 86 1.38 6.16 8.86
N ASP A 87 2.63 6.47 9.26
CA ASP A 87 3.29 7.71 8.85
C ASP A 87 3.43 7.77 7.32
N THR A 88 3.88 6.69 6.68
CA THR A 88 4.07 6.63 5.23
C THR A 88 2.74 6.70 4.48
N TYR A 89 1.72 5.99 4.96
CA TYR A 89 0.37 6.02 4.38
C TYR A 89 -0.29 7.39 4.55
N SER A 90 -0.11 8.07 5.69
CA SER A 90 -0.59 9.45 5.87
C SER A 90 0.04 10.39 4.84
N ARG A 91 1.36 10.28 4.61
CA ARG A 91 2.07 11.09 3.63
C ARG A 91 1.64 10.81 2.19
N SER A 92 1.31 9.56 1.86
CA SER A 92 0.77 9.25 0.52
C SER A 92 -0.61 9.87 0.33
N LEU A 93 -1.46 9.88 1.36
CA LEU A 93 -2.76 10.56 1.33
C LEU A 93 -2.62 12.08 1.23
N GLU A 94 -1.64 12.69 1.89
CA GLU A 94 -1.34 14.12 1.74
C GLU A 94 -0.96 14.43 0.29
N ARG A 95 -0.04 13.66 -0.31
CA ARG A 95 0.34 13.80 -1.74
C ARG A 95 -0.87 13.59 -2.67
N GLN A 96 -1.74 12.64 -2.35
CA GLN A 96 -2.96 12.39 -3.09
C GLN A 96 -3.90 13.61 -3.10
N VAL A 97 -4.05 14.29 -1.96
CA VAL A 97 -4.85 15.51 -1.84
C VAL A 97 -4.23 16.66 -2.62
N GLU A 98 -2.90 16.79 -2.61
CA GLU A 98 -2.19 17.80 -3.41
C GLU A 98 -2.42 17.60 -4.90
N LEU A 99 -2.28 16.37 -5.42
CA LEU A 99 -2.55 16.05 -6.82
C LEU A 99 -3.99 16.39 -7.23
N ILE A 100 -4.97 16.08 -6.37
CA ILE A 100 -6.37 16.42 -6.63
C ILE A 100 -6.57 17.93 -6.70
N ARG A 101 -5.90 18.70 -5.84
CA ARG A 101 -5.97 20.17 -5.86
C ARG A 101 -5.34 20.75 -7.13
N GLU A 102 -4.16 20.28 -7.51
CA GLU A 102 -3.47 20.73 -8.72
C GLU A 102 -4.29 20.47 -9.99
N GLU A 103 -4.87 19.26 -10.09
CA GLU A 103 -5.74 18.89 -11.22
C GLU A 103 -7.01 19.74 -11.24
N ALA A 104 -7.62 20.02 -10.09
CA ALA A 104 -8.79 20.89 -9.99
C ALA A 104 -8.46 22.34 -10.41
N GLU A 105 -7.32 22.87 -9.97
CA GLU A 105 -6.85 24.20 -10.37
C GLU A 105 -6.55 24.28 -11.86
N PHE A 106 -5.92 23.24 -12.43
CA PHE A 106 -5.65 23.15 -13.85
C PHE A 106 -6.95 23.13 -14.66
N ASN A 107 -7.91 22.30 -14.28
CA ASN A 107 -9.21 22.22 -14.93
C ASN A 107 -10.00 23.53 -14.85
N ALA A 108 -9.94 24.23 -13.72
CA ALA A 108 -10.56 25.55 -13.56
C ALA A 108 -9.93 26.61 -14.48
N ARG A 109 -8.60 26.59 -14.65
CA ARG A 109 -7.89 27.49 -15.59
C ARG A 109 -8.32 27.23 -17.04
N LEU A 110 -8.39 25.96 -17.44
CA LEU A 110 -8.87 25.60 -18.78
C LEU A 110 -10.32 26.05 -19.00
N GLU A 111 -11.18 25.99 -17.98
CA GLU A 111 -12.56 26.44 -18.08
C GLU A 111 -12.67 27.96 -18.20
N ALA A 112 -11.84 28.70 -17.48
CA ALA A 112 -11.77 30.15 -17.63
C ALA A 112 -11.31 30.59 -19.03
N GLU A 113 -10.40 29.84 -19.66
CA GLU A 113 -9.83 30.18 -20.97
C GLU A 113 -10.67 29.69 -22.16
N PHE A 114 -11.16 28.45 -22.10
CA PHE A 114 -11.83 27.78 -23.22
C PHE A 114 -13.32 27.54 -23.00
N GLY A 115 -13.87 27.99 -21.86
CA GLY A 115 -15.24 27.67 -21.45
C GLY A 115 -15.39 26.23 -20.93
N PRO A 116 -16.62 25.83 -20.56
CA PRO A 116 -16.91 24.49 -20.06
C PRO A 116 -16.65 23.43 -21.15
N PRO A 117 -16.23 22.20 -20.77
CA PRO A 117 -15.99 21.13 -21.73
C PRO A 117 -17.30 20.76 -22.45
N ALA A 118 -17.20 20.50 -23.76
CA ALA A 118 -18.34 20.03 -24.52
C ALA A 118 -18.75 18.61 -24.06
N PRO A 119 -20.05 18.29 -24.03
CA PRO A 119 -20.53 16.95 -23.69
C PRO A 119 -19.94 15.87 -24.61
N GLY A 120 -19.49 14.75 -24.03
CA GLY A 120 -18.84 13.64 -24.71
C GLY A 120 -17.41 13.92 -25.18
N SER A 121 -16.84 15.08 -24.84
CA SER A 121 -15.46 15.40 -25.21
C SER A 121 -14.46 14.66 -24.32
N LEU A 122 -13.26 14.43 -24.85
CA LEU A 122 -12.15 13.90 -24.06
C LEU A 122 -11.86 14.78 -22.83
N ARG A 123 -12.06 16.10 -22.94
CA ARG A 123 -11.85 17.03 -21.82
C ARG A 123 -12.85 16.81 -20.69
N GLU A 124 -14.12 16.56 -21.00
CA GLU A 124 -15.12 16.20 -19.99
C GLU A 124 -14.75 14.87 -19.30
N LEU A 125 -14.42 13.84 -20.10
CA LEU A 125 -14.07 12.51 -19.59
C LEU A 125 -12.80 12.49 -18.73
N LEU A 126 -11.80 13.32 -19.06
CA LEU A 126 -10.59 13.46 -18.27
C LEU A 126 -10.84 14.27 -16.99
N SER A 127 -11.62 15.36 -17.07
CA SER A 127 -11.97 16.17 -15.89
C SER A 127 -12.80 15.42 -14.84
N ALA A 128 -13.54 14.39 -15.25
CA ALA A 128 -14.31 13.53 -14.36
C ALA A 128 -13.45 12.47 -13.63
N GLN A 129 -12.20 12.25 -14.06
CA GLN A 129 -11.29 11.32 -13.41
C GLN A 129 -10.59 12.00 -12.25
N THR A 130 -10.74 11.44 -11.05
CA THR A 130 -9.95 11.88 -9.89
C THR A 130 -8.55 11.27 -10.02
N PRO A 131 -7.47 12.07 -10.00
CA PRO A 131 -6.12 11.53 -10.00
C PRO A 131 -5.95 10.65 -8.78
N ARG A 132 -5.24 9.52 -8.91
CA ARG A 132 -5.09 8.56 -7.83
C ARG A 132 -3.68 8.01 -7.75
N ILE A 133 -3.14 7.98 -6.54
CA ILE A 133 -1.90 7.31 -6.15
C ILE A 133 -2.26 5.87 -5.77
N THR A 134 -1.64 4.93 -6.45
CA THR A 134 -1.70 3.51 -6.16
C THR A 134 -0.62 3.19 -5.15
N PHE A 135 -0.98 3.16 -3.88
CA PHE A 135 -0.09 2.72 -2.79
C PHE A 135 0.05 1.19 -2.82
N PRO A 136 1.26 0.61 -2.61
CA PRO A 136 2.55 1.27 -2.38
C PRO A 136 3.35 1.57 -3.68
N TRP A 137 2.82 1.22 -4.85
CA TRP A 137 3.51 1.23 -6.14
C TRP A 137 4.05 2.60 -6.58
N GLU A 138 3.31 3.67 -6.33
CA GLU A 138 3.64 5.04 -6.77
C GLU A 138 4.38 5.88 -5.72
N VAL A 139 4.74 5.29 -4.57
CA VAL A 139 5.43 6.01 -3.48
C VAL A 139 6.73 5.33 -2.99
N PRO A 140 7.59 4.76 -3.86
CA PRO A 140 8.83 4.14 -3.42
C PRO A 140 9.76 5.14 -2.71
N ASP A 141 9.67 6.43 -3.04
CA ASP A 141 10.45 7.51 -2.44
C ASP A 141 10.05 7.81 -0.98
N LEU A 142 8.77 7.66 -0.63
CA LEU A 142 8.31 7.81 0.75
C LEU A 142 8.75 6.61 1.58
N ILE A 143 8.60 5.40 1.03
CA ILE A 143 8.99 4.14 1.68
C ILE A 143 10.51 4.06 1.89
N ALA A 144 11.30 4.57 0.93
CA ALA A 144 12.76 4.64 1.03
C ALA A 144 13.29 5.43 2.23
N ARG A 145 12.46 6.31 2.83
CA ARG A 145 12.84 7.07 4.04
C ARG A 145 12.87 6.20 5.31
N ASP A 146 12.28 5.01 5.26
CA ASP A 146 12.34 4.03 6.33
C ASP A 146 13.68 3.28 6.30
N GLU A 147 14.71 3.85 6.95
CA GLU A 147 16.05 3.26 6.96
C GLU A 147 16.09 1.82 7.51
N PRO A 148 15.39 1.47 8.61
CA PRO A 148 15.32 0.08 9.06
C PRO A 148 14.75 -0.87 8.00
N LEU A 149 13.68 -0.48 7.31
CA LEU A 149 13.13 -1.28 6.21
C LEU A 149 14.17 -1.46 5.10
N VAL A 150 14.80 -0.38 4.66
CA VAL A 150 15.82 -0.40 3.59
C VAL A 150 16.98 -1.33 3.95
N LYS A 151 17.40 -1.39 5.21
CA LYS A 151 18.43 -2.36 5.67
C LYS A 151 17.98 -3.81 5.50
N LEU A 152 16.72 -4.11 5.83
CA LEU A 152 16.16 -5.45 5.65
C LEU A 152 16.04 -5.82 4.15
N LEU A 153 15.66 -4.86 3.31
CA LEU A 153 15.60 -5.02 1.85
C LEU A 153 16.97 -5.33 1.26
N ARG A 154 18.00 -4.54 1.61
CA ARG A 154 19.38 -4.77 1.15
C ARG A 154 19.93 -6.13 1.60
N ALA A 155 19.47 -6.63 2.74
CA ALA A 155 19.84 -7.93 3.27
C ALA A 155 19.01 -9.10 2.69
N GLY A 156 18.13 -8.86 1.70
CA GLY A 156 17.32 -9.90 1.05
C GLY A 156 16.33 -10.59 1.99
N ARG A 157 15.94 -9.91 3.09
CA ARG A 157 15.17 -10.57 4.16
C ARG A 157 13.74 -10.90 3.76
N PHE A 158 13.23 -10.30 2.68
CA PHE A 158 11.86 -10.48 2.17
C PHE A 158 11.78 -11.31 0.89
N ASP A 159 12.89 -11.81 0.34
CA ASP A 159 12.91 -12.50 -0.97
C ASP A 159 11.93 -13.69 -1.02
N PHE A 160 11.76 -14.37 0.12
CA PHE A 160 10.83 -15.49 0.29
C PHE A 160 9.34 -15.13 0.12
N LEU A 161 8.97 -13.84 0.20
CA LEU A 161 7.60 -13.35 -0.03
C LEU A 161 7.39 -12.80 -1.45
N MET A 162 8.45 -12.68 -2.23
CA MET A 162 8.44 -12.10 -3.59
C MET A 162 8.96 -13.10 -4.63
N GLU A 163 9.11 -14.38 -4.25
CA GLU A 163 9.66 -15.41 -5.12
C GLU A 163 8.78 -15.57 -6.37
N GLY A 164 9.39 -15.45 -7.55
CA GLY A 164 8.70 -15.57 -8.83
C GLY A 164 8.03 -14.30 -9.36
N ASN A 165 7.91 -13.23 -8.56
CA ASN A 165 7.30 -11.97 -8.99
C ASN A 165 8.35 -10.92 -9.38
N LYS A 166 8.45 -10.62 -10.67
CA LYS A 166 9.45 -9.65 -11.19
C LYS A 166 9.08 -8.20 -10.87
N ASP A 167 7.81 -7.85 -10.92
CA ASP A 167 7.36 -6.47 -10.68
C ASP A 167 7.64 -6.04 -9.24
N ALA A 168 7.43 -6.96 -8.28
CA ALA A 168 7.80 -6.77 -6.88
C ALA A 168 9.31 -6.55 -6.70
N GLN A 169 10.14 -7.36 -7.39
CA GLN A 169 11.60 -7.22 -7.34
C GLN A 169 12.07 -5.89 -7.96
N GLU A 170 11.50 -5.50 -9.10
CA GLU A 170 11.79 -4.22 -9.75
C GLU A 170 11.37 -3.05 -8.87
N TRP A 171 10.21 -3.15 -8.21
CA TRP A 171 9.73 -2.14 -7.28
C TRP A 171 10.65 -1.99 -6.06
N VAL A 172 11.15 -3.09 -5.47
CA VAL A 172 12.18 -3.04 -4.42
C VAL A 172 13.43 -2.33 -4.95
N GLY A 173 13.83 -2.59 -6.20
CA GLY A 173 14.90 -1.85 -6.88
C GLY A 173 14.69 -0.33 -6.88
N LYS A 174 13.46 0.13 -7.16
CA LYS A 174 13.10 1.56 -7.10
C LYS A 174 13.23 2.14 -5.69
N VAL A 175 12.77 1.41 -4.67
CA VAL A 175 12.91 1.81 -3.25
C VAL A 175 14.39 1.94 -2.87
N LEU A 176 15.21 0.96 -3.22
CA LEU A 176 16.65 0.97 -2.91
C LEU A 176 17.40 2.08 -3.64
N ALA A 177 17.03 2.38 -4.88
CA ALA A 177 17.59 3.50 -5.64
C ALA A 177 17.22 4.85 -5.01
N ALA A 178 15.96 5.04 -4.63
CA ALA A 178 15.50 6.25 -3.95
C ALA A 178 16.19 6.45 -2.58
N ALA A 179 16.49 5.37 -1.86
CA ALA A 179 17.22 5.42 -0.57
C ALA A 179 18.73 5.71 -0.72
N SER A 180 19.24 5.80 -1.95
CA SER A 180 20.65 6.07 -2.24
C SER A 180 20.87 7.49 -2.80
N THR A 181 19.80 8.29 -2.87
CA THR A 181 19.78 9.69 -3.34
C THR A 181 19.71 10.63 -2.15
#